data_AF-A0A511DLQ9-F1
#
_entry.id   AF-A0A511DLQ9-F1
#
_cell.length_a   1.000
_cell.length_b   1.000
_cell.length_c   1.000
_cell.angle_alpha   90.00
_cell.angle_beta   90.00
_cell.angle_gamma   90.00
#
_symmetry.space_group_name_H-M   'P 1'
#
loop_
_entity.id
_entity.type
_entity.pdbx_description
1 polymer ?
#
loop_
_entity_poly.entity_id
_entity_poly.type
_entity_poly.pdbx_seq_one_letter_code
_entity_poly.pdbx_strand_id
1 'polypeptide(L)'
;MGLTFADRLNVVFDAYRQPPNEVGERHPWTSGQVVRAMAHLEGRPAITVGHLHLLRKGERGNPSGSVVASLARAFEYLSRTEPEPGQASALLAYLLLDPDNGSADEKDTVAGIHAQLKDVIAAHEGRPRELAIRARLGDLQDEESLQAVEEFIGQLEAKEKTRRGILRRGK
;
A
#
# COMPACT_ATOMS: atom_id res chain seq x y z
N MET A 1 -20.00 5.66 -0.57
CA MET A 1 -19.08 5.70 -1.72
C MET A 1 -17.85 4.90 -1.33
N GLY A 2 -17.53 3.85 -2.09
CA GLY A 2 -16.39 2.98 -1.81
C GLY A 2 -15.07 3.71 -2.01
N LEU A 3 -14.06 3.39 -1.18
CA LEU A 3 -12.71 3.91 -1.30
C LEU A 3 -11.99 3.19 -2.43
N THR A 4 -11.88 3.83 -3.61
CA THR A 4 -11.20 3.22 -4.75
C THR A 4 -9.71 3.01 -4.46
N PHE A 5 -9.05 2.16 -5.25
CA PHE A 5 -7.59 2.02 -5.16
C PHE A 5 -6.87 3.37 -5.37
N ALA A 6 -7.36 4.19 -6.31
CA ALA A 6 -6.80 5.50 -6.58
C ALA A 6 -6.93 6.44 -5.37
N ASP A 7 -8.10 6.46 -4.71
CA ASP A 7 -8.32 7.26 -3.50
C ASP A 7 -7.36 6.84 -2.39
N ARG A 8 -7.24 5.52 -2.16
CA ARG A 8 -6.34 4.97 -1.14
C ARG A 8 -4.89 5.28 -1.44
N LEU A 9 -4.46 5.10 -2.69
CA LEU A 9 -3.10 5.41 -3.12
C LEU A 9 -2.78 6.90 -2.95
N ASN A 10 -3.70 7.81 -3.29
CA ASN A 10 -3.46 9.24 -3.09
C ASN A 10 -3.38 9.62 -1.61
N VAL A 11 -4.15 8.99 -0.73
CA VAL A 11 -4.00 9.16 0.72
C VAL A 11 -2.62 8.73 1.20
N VAL A 12 -2.05 7.66 0.64
CA VAL A 12 -0.66 7.25 0.92
C VAL A 12 0.32 8.33 0.48
N PHE A 13 0.18 8.88 -0.73
CA PHE A 13 1.03 9.98 -1.22
C PHE A 13 0.96 11.23 -0.34
N ASP A 14 -0.21 11.54 0.23
CA ASP A 14 -0.41 12.71 1.07
C ASP A 14 0.15 12.51 2.49
N ALA A 15 0.04 11.29 3.03
CA ALA A 15 0.52 10.93 4.36
C ALA A 15 2.04 10.75 4.40
N TYR A 16 2.61 10.04 3.42
CA TYR A 16 4.04 9.78 3.31
C TYR A 16 4.69 10.90 2.49
N ARG A 17 5.24 11.90 3.18
CA ARG A 17 5.92 13.04 2.55
C ARG A 17 7.43 12.93 2.66
N GLN A 18 8.12 13.73 1.85
CA GLN A 18 9.56 13.92 1.95
C GLN A 18 9.95 14.45 3.33
N PRO A 19 11.22 14.25 3.74
CA PRO A 19 11.79 14.99 4.86
C PRO A 19 11.61 16.50 4.70
N PRO A 20 11.54 17.27 5.80
CA PRO A 20 11.43 18.71 5.71
C PRO A 20 12.62 19.31 4.96
N ASN A 21 12.36 20.27 4.09
CA ASN A 21 13.37 21.06 3.39
C ASN A 21 14.02 22.09 4.35
N GLU A 22 14.89 22.95 3.81
CA GLU A 22 15.61 23.97 4.60
C GLU A 22 14.70 24.97 5.33
N VAL A 23 13.48 25.17 4.83
CA VAL A 23 12.47 26.04 5.44
C VAL A 23 11.44 25.27 6.29
N GLY A 24 11.66 23.97 6.51
CA GLY A 24 10.81 23.11 7.34
C GLY A 24 9.59 22.52 6.63
N GLU A 25 9.41 22.77 5.33
CA GLU A 25 8.26 22.30 4.56
C GLU A 25 8.45 20.87 4.05
N ARG A 26 7.37 20.10 4.01
CA ARG A 26 7.35 18.73 3.51
C ARG A 26 6.57 18.66 2.20
N HIS A 27 7.25 18.31 1.12
CA HIS A 27 6.62 18.08 -0.18
C HIS A 27 6.19 16.61 -0.37
N PRO A 28 5.10 16.35 -1.11
CA PRO A 28 4.74 14.99 -1.50
C PRO A 28 5.85 14.32 -2.32
N TRP A 29 5.92 12.99 -2.26
CA TRP A 29 6.74 12.24 -3.22
C TRP A 29 6.12 12.31 -4.62
N THR A 30 6.95 12.41 -5.64
CA THR A 30 6.50 12.29 -7.03
C THR A 30 6.40 10.82 -7.44
N SER A 31 5.53 10.51 -8.41
CA SER A 31 5.46 9.16 -8.99
C SER A 31 6.82 8.69 -9.52
N GLY A 32 7.64 9.60 -10.04
CA GLY A 32 9.00 9.30 -10.48
C GLY A 32 9.95 8.92 -9.34
N GLN A 33 9.85 9.56 -8.17
CA GLN A 33 10.65 9.17 -6.99
C GLN A 33 10.22 7.81 -6.46
N VAL A 34 8.92 7.53 -6.39
CA VAL A 34 8.40 6.23 -5.93
C VAL A 34 8.85 5.09 -6.86
N VAL A 35 8.74 5.27 -8.17
CA VAL A 35 9.21 4.25 -9.14
C VAL A 35 10.72 4.04 -9.07
N ARG A 36 11.51 5.09 -8.81
CA ARG A 36 12.96 4.94 -8.57
C ARG A 36 13.26 4.18 -7.29
N ALA A 37 12.49 4.38 -6.22
CA ALA A 37 12.63 3.62 -4.98
C ALA A 37 12.32 2.12 -5.21
N MET A 38 11.27 1.78 -5.96
CA MET A 38 11.01 0.39 -6.36
C MET A 38 12.20 -0.23 -7.09
N ALA A 39 12.74 0.50 -8.09
CA ALA A 39 13.88 0.02 -8.86
C ALA A 39 15.14 -0.18 -8.00
N HIS A 40 15.35 0.67 -7.00
CA HIS A 40 16.45 0.53 -6.06
C HIS A 40 16.32 -0.73 -5.19
N LEU A 41 15.11 -1.01 -4.70
CA LEU A 41 14.85 -2.14 -3.79
C LEU A 41 14.82 -3.50 -4.51
N GLU A 42 14.36 -3.53 -5.76
CA GLU A 42 14.08 -4.79 -6.49
C GLU A 42 14.98 -4.99 -7.72
N GLY A 43 15.93 -4.08 -7.97
CA GLY A 43 16.80 -4.08 -9.15
C GLY A 43 16.12 -3.66 -10.46
N ARG A 44 14.79 -3.57 -10.48
CA ARG A 44 13.98 -3.04 -11.60
C ARG A 44 12.63 -2.51 -11.09
N PRO A 45 12.02 -1.52 -11.74
CA PRO A 45 10.72 -1.02 -11.32
C PRO A 45 9.61 -2.01 -11.67
N ALA A 46 8.71 -2.29 -10.71
CA ALA A 46 7.52 -3.13 -10.94
C ALA A 46 6.53 -2.52 -11.96
N ILE A 47 6.50 -1.18 -12.06
CA ILE A 47 5.67 -0.43 -13.00
C ILE A 47 6.40 0.81 -13.54
N THR A 48 5.96 1.31 -14.69
CA THR A 48 6.45 2.58 -15.24
C THR A 48 5.84 3.78 -14.50
N VAL A 49 6.49 4.94 -14.60
CA VAL A 49 5.96 6.22 -14.05
C VAL A 49 4.59 6.56 -14.66
N GLY A 50 4.42 6.34 -15.97
CA GLY A 50 3.15 6.56 -16.66
C GLY A 50 2.05 5.64 -16.12
N HIS A 51 2.36 4.37 -15.84
CA HIS A 51 1.39 3.46 -15.25
C HIS A 51 0.99 3.90 -13.83
N LEU A 52 1.95 4.30 -12.99
CA LEU A 52 1.64 4.83 -11.66
C LEU A 52 0.78 6.10 -11.72
N HIS A 53 1.01 6.98 -12.68
CA HIS A 53 0.17 8.16 -12.91
C HIS A 53 -1.28 7.79 -13.23
N LEU A 54 -1.49 6.81 -14.11
CA LEU A 54 -2.83 6.32 -14.46
C LEU A 54 -3.54 5.67 -13.26
N LEU A 55 -2.81 4.89 -12.44
CA LEU A 55 -3.35 4.30 -11.22
C LEU A 55 -3.83 5.38 -10.24
N ARG A 56 -3.04 6.45 -10.05
CA ARG A 56 -3.41 7.57 -9.17
C ARG A 56 -4.64 8.34 -9.64
N LYS A 57 -4.92 8.35 -10.95
CA LYS A 57 -6.10 8.99 -11.51
C LYS A 57 -7.34 8.08 -11.53
N GLY A 58 -7.20 6.80 -11.20
CA GLY A 58 -8.26 5.81 -11.39
C GLY A 58 -8.53 5.48 -12.86
N GLU A 59 -7.64 5.87 -13.79
CA GLU A 59 -7.73 5.56 -15.22
C GLU A 59 -7.25 4.12 -15.53
N ARG A 60 -6.75 3.41 -14.51
CA ARG A 60 -6.42 1.98 -14.53
C ARG A 60 -7.09 1.30 -13.34
N GLY A 61 -7.57 0.07 -13.55
CA GLY A 61 -8.11 -0.77 -12.48
C GLY A 61 -7.04 -1.22 -11.48
N ASN A 62 -7.45 -1.98 -10.46
CA ASN A 62 -6.56 -2.45 -9.40
C ASN A 62 -5.32 -3.17 -9.99
N PRO A 63 -4.11 -2.79 -9.59
CA PRO A 63 -2.90 -3.43 -10.07
C PRO A 63 -2.73 -4.83 -9.43
N SER A 64 -1.78 -5.62 -9.93
CA SER A 64 -1.48 -6.94 -9.34
C SER A 64 -0.95 -6.78 -7.91
N GLY A 65 -1.14 -7.82 -7.08
CA GLY A 65 -0.63 -7.84 -5.70
C GLY A 65 0.87 -7.57 -5.61
N SER A 66 1.66 -8.06 -6.58
CA SER A 66 3.09 -7.76 -6.68
C SER A 66 3.40 -6.26 -6.82
N VAL A 67 2.64 -5.54 -7.66
CA VAL A 67 2.79 -4.11 -7.84
C VAL A 67 2.37 -3.36 -6.58
N VAL A 68 1.32 -3.83 -5.89
CA VAL A 68 0.90 -3.28 -4.60
C VAL A 68 1.99 -3.46 -3.54
N ALA A 69 2.61 -4.64 -3.46
CA ALA A 69 3.71 -4.92 -2.55
C ALA A 69 4.92 -4.01 -2.82
N SER A 70 5.32 -3.86 -4.09
CA SER A 70 6.38 -2.93 -4.49
C SER A 70 6.05 -1.48 -4.13
N LEU A 71 4.79 -1.06 -4.28
CA LEU A 71 4.34 0.29 -3.89
C LEU A 71 4.47 0.49 -2.38
N ALA A 72 3.96 -0.44 -1.58
CA ALA A 72 4.01 -0.35 -0.13
C ALA A 72 5.46 -0.27 0.37
N ARG A 73 6.31 -1.19 -0.11
CA ARG A 73 7.73 -1.24 0.27
C ARG A 73 8.49 0.03 -0.14
N ALA A 74 8.20 0.58 -1.31
CA ALA A 74 8.80 1.84 -1.76
C ALA A 74 8.45 3.00 -0.82
N PHE A 75 7.20 3.12 -0.37
CA PHE A 75 6.81 4.17 0.57
C PHE A 75 7.43 3.99 1.96
N GLU A 76 7.50 2.76 2.47
CA GLU A 76 8.13 2.45 3.76
C GLU A 76 9.62 2.77 3.77
N TYR A 77 10.32 2.43 2.68
CA TYR A 77 11.71 2.81 2.47
C TYR A 77 11.87 4.34 2.42
N LEU A 78 11.02 5.03 1.66
CA LEU A 78 11.08 6.49 1.53
C LEU A 78 10.79 7.23 2.83
N SER A 79 9.96 6.68 3.72
CA SER A 79 9.72 7.25 5.06
C SER A 79 10.76 6.84 6.10
N ARG A 80 11.72 5.97 5.77
CA ARG A 80 12.65 5.34 6.72
C ARG A 80 11.90 4.64 7.87
N THR A 81 10.69 4.19 7.61
CA THR A 81 9.87 3.43 8.55
C THR A 81 9.77 2.00 8.04
N GLU A 82 10.94 1.37 7.85
CA GLU A 82 10.94 -0.06 7.60
C GLU A 82 10.37 -0.75 8.85
N PRO A 83 9.44 -1.70 8.71
CA PRO A 83 8.95 -2.45 9.86
C PRO A 83 10.13 -3.15 10.54
N GLU A 84 10.09 -3.23 11.88
CA GLU A 84 11.02 -4.10 12.60
C GLU A 84 10.88 -5.52 12.05
N PRO A 85 11.98 -6.29 11.97
CA PRO A 85 11.92 -7.72 11.67
C PRO A 85 10.90 -8.37 12.62
N GLY A 86 9.76 -8.77 12.07
CA GLY A 86 8.62 -9.35 12.77
C GLY A 86 7.26 -8.85 12.29
N GLN A 87 7.19 -7.80 11.44
CA GLN A 87 5.93 -7.09 11.14
C GLN A 87 5.65 -6.86 9.64
N ALA A 88 4.45 -7.24 9.15
CA ALA A 88 3.89 -6.92 7.84
C ALA A 88 3.46 -5.48 7.76
N SER A 89 3.70 -4.99 6.55
CA SER A 89 3.25 -3.71 6.04
C SER A 89 1.73 -3.57 6.15
N ALA A 90 1.25 -2.71 7.05
CA ALA A 90 -0.14 -2.28 6.98
C ALA A 90 -0.43 -1.41 5.75
N LEU A 91 0.60 -0.83 5.15
CA LEU A 91 0.46 -0.13 3.88
C LEU A 91 0.10 -1.10 2.76
N LEU A 92 0.70 -2.29 2.75
CA LEU A 92 0.35 -3.37 1.85
C LEU A 92 -1.10 -3.79 2.06
N ALA A 93 -1.51 -4.09 3.30
CA ALA A 93 -2.89 -4.46 3.58
C ALA A 93 -3.88 -3.38 3.16
N TYR A 94 -3.57 -2.12 3.46
CA TYR A 94 -4.42 -0.98 3.11
C TYR A 94 -4.58 -0.79 1.60
N LEU A 95 -3.56 -1.10 0.79
CA LEU A 95 -3.63 -0.99 -0.67
C LEU A 95 -4.16 -2.27 -1.35
N LEU A 96 -3.95 -3.44 -0.74
CA LEU A 96 -4.29 -4.73 -1.33
C LEU A 96 -5.75 -5.12 -1.08
N LEU A 97 -6.25 -4.92 0.15
CA LEU A 97 -7.61 -5.29 0.51
C LEU A 97 -8.63 -4.46 -0.26
N ASP A 98 -9.68 -5.08 -0.79
CA ASP A 98 -10.75 -4.38 -1.50
C ASP A 98 -11.92 -4.12 -0.55
N PRO A 99 -12.12 -2.89 -0.04
CA PRO A 99 -13.18 -2.59 0.91
C PRO A 99 -14.59 -2.74 0.32
N ASP A 100 -14.76 -2.74 -1.00
CA ASP A 100 -16.08 -2.94 -1.62
C ASP A 100 -16.46 -4.42 -1.68
N ASN A 101 -15.46 -5.31 -1.81
CA ASN A 101 -15.66 -6.74 -2.04
C ASN A 101 -15.16 -7.66 -0.91
N GLY A 102 -14.54 -7.09 0.13
CA GLY A 102 -14.02 -7.81 1.29
C GLY A 102 -15.07 -8.15 2.36
N SER A 103 -14.64 -8.95 3.33
CA SER A 103 -15.32 -9.26 4.59
C SER A 103 -15.47 -8.04 5.49
N ALA A 104 -16.30 -8.15 6.54
CA ALA A 104 -16.46 -7.06 7.52
C ALA A 104 -15.12 -6.70 8.19
N ASP A 105 -14.35 -7.70 8.59
CA ASP A 105 -13.04 -7.51 9.23
C ASP A 105 -12.03 -6.80 8.31
N GLU A 106 -12.02 -7.14 7.01
CA GLU A 106 -11.17 -6.47 6.02
C GLU A 106 -11.58 -5.00 5.82
N LYS A 107 -12.89 -4.72 5.82
CA LYS A 107 -13.42 -3.35 5.73
C LYS A 107 -13.03 -2.53 6.95
N ASP A 108 -13.17 -3.09 8.14
CA ASP A 108 -12.80 -2.44 9.41
C ASP A 108 -11.30 -2.19 9.47
N THR A 109 -10.49 -3.13 8.97
CA THR A 109 -9.04 -2.96 8.84
C THR A 109 -8.69 -1.79 7.92
N VAL A 110 -9.25 -1.75 6.71
CA VAL A 110 -9.01 -0.65 5.76
C VAL A 110 -9.47 0.69 6.33
N ALA A 111 -10.64 0.74 6.98
CA ALA A 111 -11.18 1.95 7.59
C ALA A 111 -10.29 2.46 8.74
N GLY A 112 -9.82 1.56 9.61
CA GLY A 112 -8.91 1.90 10.70
C GLY A 112 -7.59 2.48 10.21
N ILE A 113 -6.98 1.87 9.19
CA ILE A 113 -5.74 2.39 8.59
C ILE A 113 -6.00 3.72 7.86
N HIS A 114 -7.12 3.85 7.15
CA HIS A 114 -7.50 5.10 6.48
C HIS A 114 -7.60 6.27 7.46
N ALA A 115 -8.27 6.06 8.60
CA ALA A 115 -8.41 7.08 9.64
C ALA A 115 -7.04 7.53 10.18
N GLN A 116 -6.14 6.58 10.47
CA GLN A 116 -4.78 6.89 10.92
C GLN A 116 -3.99 7.71 9.88
N LEU A 117 -4.10 7.37 8.60
CA LEU A 117 -3.44 8.13 7.52
C LEU A 117 -4.02 9.56 7.41
N LYS A 118 -5.32 9.73 7.62
CA LYS A 118 -5.96 11.06 7.64
C LYS A 118 -5.52 11.90 8.83
N ASP A 119 -5.37 11.31 10.01
CA ASP A 119 -4.83 11.99 11.18
C ASP A 119 -3.39 12.45 10.94
N VAL A 120 -2.58 11.62 10.28
CA VAL A 120 -1.21 11.98 9.87
C VAL A 120 -1.20 13.18 8.92
N ILE A 121 -2.09 13.18 7.92
CA ILE A 121 -2.23 14.29 6.97
C ILE A 121 -2.63 15.58 7.70
N ALA A 122 -3.61 15.53 8.61
CA ALA A 122 -4.04 16.68 9.39
C ALA A 122 -2.94 17.22 10.32
N ALA A 123 -2.13 16.33 10.90
CA ALA A 123 -1.03 16.71 11.77
C ALA A 123 0.12 17.42 11.02
N HIS A 124 0.35 17.09 9.74
CA HIS A 124 1.31 17.81 8.89
C HIS A 124 0.98 19.29 8.76
N GLU A 125 -0.29 19.67 8.88
CA GLU A 125 -0.77 21.06 8.82
C GLU A 125 -0.62 21.79 10.16
N GLY A 126 -0.27 21.09 11.25
CA GLY A 126 -0.37 21.59 12.63
C GLY A 126 0.94 21.69 13.44
N ARG A 127 1.89 20.74 13.33
CA ARG A 127 3.24 20.75 13.98
C ARG A 127 4.07 19.49 13.64
N PRO A 128 5.40 19.58 13.53
CA PRO A 128 6.27 18.49 13.10
C PRO A 128 6.68 17.62 14.30
N ARG A 129 5.93 16.57 14.61
CA ARG A 129 6.47 15.45 15.40
C ARG A 129 6.31 14.17 14.60
N GLU A 130 7.38 13.40 14.60
CA GLU A 130 7.55 12.09 13.98
C GLU A 130 6.27 11.25 14.08
N LEU A 131 5.52 11.20 12.98
CA LEU A 131 4.40 10.30 12.84
C LEU A 131 4.91 9.03 12.17
N ALA A 132 5.44 8.14 13.01
CA ALA A 132 5.54 6.74 12.66
C ALA A 132 4.11 6.22 12.48
N ILE A 133 3.71 5.92 11.24
CA ILE A 133 2.44 5.26 10.95
C ILE A 133 2.49 3.87 11.58
N ARG A 134 1.96 3.74 12.80
CA ARG A 134 1.81 2.46 13.50
C ARG A 134 0.54 1.78 13.02
N ALA A 135 0.60 1.21 11.83
CA ALA A 135 -0.37 0.21 11.43
C ALA A 135 0.38 -1.12 11.28
N ARG A 136 -0.02 -2.10 12.10
CA ARG A 136 0.67 -3.36 12.37
C ARG A 136 -0.05 -4.53 11.69
N LEU A 137 0.64 -5.28 10.83
CA LEU A 137 0.38 -6.72 10.56
C LEU A 137 1.76 -7.46 10.69
N GLY A 138 1.90 -8.80 10.58
CA GLY A 138 3.11 -9.62 10.93
C GLY A 138 4.11 -10.00 9.79
N ASP A 139 5.40 -10.21 10.08
CA ASP A 139 6.65 -10.14 9.24
C ASP A 139 6.67 -10.64 7.77
N LEU A 140 7.69 -10.21 7.02
CA LEU A 140 8.01 -10.64 5.65
C LEU A 140 9.50 -11.02 5.44
N GLN A 141 10.29 -11.17 6.51
CA GLN A 141 11.70 -11.60 6.42
C GLN A 141 12.04 -12.88 7.20
N ASP A 142 11.11 -13.36 8.02
CA ASP A 142 11.12 -14.72 8.55
C ASP A 142 10.61 -15.70 7.47
N GLU A 143 11.26 -16.86 7.35
CA GLU A 143 10.90 -17.88 6.34
C GLU A 143 9.46 -18.37 6.57
N GLU A 144 9.03 -18.45 7.84
CA GLU A 144 7.66 -18.79 8.24
C GLU A 144 6.65 -17.70 7.87
N SER A 145 7.06 -16.43 7.95
CA SER A 145 6.20 -15.29 7.65
C SER A 145 6.14 -14.94 6.15
N LEU A 146 7.23 -15.16 5.41
CA LEU A 146 7.24 -15.22 3.94
C LEU A 146 6.36 -16.37 3.44
N GLN A 147 6.38 -17.51 4.12
CA GLN A 147 5.52 -18.65 3.82
C GLN A 147 4.06 -18.37 4.19
N ALA A 148 3.80 -17.63 5.27
CA ALA A 148 2.46 -17.16 5.62
C ALA A 148 1.92 -16.14 4.61
N VAL A 149 2.77 -15.26 4.07
CA VAL A 149 2.39 -14.33 3.01
C VAL A 149 2.26 -15.03 1.65
N GLU A 150 3.13 -15.97 1.31
CA GLU A 150 2.96 -16.81 0.11
C GLU A 150 1.72 -17.72 0.22
N GLU A 151 1.42 -18.27 1.40
CA GLU A 151 0.18 -19.01 1.66
C GLU A 151 -1.04 -18.09 1.62
N PHE A 152 -0.96 -16.89 2.17
CA PHE A 152 -2.06 -15.93 2.14
C PHE A 152 -2.33 -15.43 0.71
N ILE A 153 -1.28 -15.07 -0.04
CA ILE A 153 -1.35 -14.74 -1.47
C ILE A 153 -1.87 -15.95 -2.26
N GLY A 154 -1.35 -17.15 -2.02
CA GLY A 154 -1.78 -18.39 -2.67
C GLY A 154 -3.24 -18.75 -2.37
N GLN A 155 -3.72 -18.53 -1.14
CA GLN A 155 -5.11 -18.72 -0.74
C GLN A 155 -6.03 -17.68 -1.40
N LEU A 156 -5.60 -16.43 -1.50
CA LEU A 156 -6.33 -15.37 -2.20
C LEU A 156 -6.42 -15.68 -3.70
N GLU A 157 -5.31 -16.04 -4.35
CA GLU A 157 -5.27 -16.43 -5.76
C GLU A 157 -6.10 -17.70 -6.03
N ALA A 158 -6.06 -18.70 -5.13
CA ALA A 158 -6.87 -19.90 -5.23
C ALA A 158 -8.37 -19.61 -5.06
N LYS A 159 -8.75 -18.75 -4.10
CA LYS A 159 -10.14 -18.28 -3.95
C LYS A 159 -10.59 -17.53 -5.19
N GLU A 160 -9.75 -16.66 -5.76
CA GLU A 160 -10.07 -15.90 -6.95
C GLU A 160 -10.19 -16.78 -8.21
N LYS A 161 -9.32 -17.78 -8.36
CA LYS A 161 -9.35 -18.77 -9.45
C LYS A 161 -10.58 -19.68 -9.35
N THR A 162 -10.98 -20.07 -8.14
CA THR A 162 -12.21 -20.83 -7.88
C THR A 162 -13.45 -19.98 -8.19
N ARG A 163 -13.45 -18.70 -7.79
CA ARG A 163 -14.51 -17.73 -8.10
C ARG A 163 -14.67 -17.53 -9.62
N ARG A 164 -13.55 -17.40 -10.35
CA ARG A 164 -13.53 -17.32 -11.83
C ARG A 164 -13.93 -18.63 -12.52
N GLY A 165 -13.60 -19.79 -11.93
CA GLY A 165 -13.99 -21.11 -12.42
C GLY A 165 -15.48 -21.40 -12.29
N ILE A 166 -16.10 -21.00 -11.17
CA ILE A 166 -17.55 -21.10 -10.94
C ILE A 166 -18.29 -20.19 -11.92
N LEU A 167 -17.81 -18.95 -12.12
CA LEU A 167 -18.38 -18.02 -13.10
C LEU A 167 -18.27 -18.51 -14.57
N ARG A 168 -17.31 -19.39 -14.88
CA ARG A 168 -17.18 -20.02 -16.21
C ARG A 168 -18.03 -21.28 -16.39
N ARG A 169 -18.40 -21.98 -15.32
CA ARG A 169 -19.25 -23.19 -15.35
C ARG A 169 -20.75 -22.89 -15.19
N GLY A 170 -21.11 -21.68 -14.77
CA GLY A 170 -22.50 -21.21 -14.68
C GLY A 170 -23.06 -20.59 -15.97
N LYS A 171 -22.49 -20.92 -17.13
CA LYS A 171 -23.01 -20.56 -18.46
C LYS A 171 -23.41 -21.81 -19.22
#